data_AF-A0A534MRB2-F1
#
_entry.id   AF-A0A534MRB2-F1
#
_cell.length_a   1.000
_cell.length_b   1.000
_cell.length_c   1.000
_cell.angle_alpha   90.00
_cell.angle_beta   90.00
_cell.angle_gamma   90.00
#
_symmetry.space_group_name_H-M   'P 1'
#
loop_
_entity.id
_entity.type
_entity.pdbx_description
1 polymer ?
#
loop_
_entity_poly.entity_id
_entity_poly.type
_entity_poly.pdbx_seq_one_letter_code
_entity_poly.pdbx_strand_id
1 'polypeptide(L)'
;MKRNKVQDLRVSDFMSTNLVTASRDDTLGDVLGKMKSNDIHELPVIERKKLVGVVTMRELMRRRNLPPATKVSTVLENPPEITPETPLPEAAEKMISAGFRAIPVIKGKALVGIISRSDIVRALVETRALEGVVVRDFMTPNPQCVAEDDTVEHAVQIIRSLAERSVPVVDKRRHLKGVVGLKDVVDLFARPKVREQYGDRAGREEKVVIEVGSVMRYPPLTVGPDADVHRAVELMAKHHISSIIVTEEDEPVGIITSQDVMQFLAGLREREQLFVEIGGLEDEPKDTYDEIYAVIQKEMRRIGSLVQPRTLTIHFQKYKPEGDRWKYSIRARFTTSHRIYYAHEFDWDLRVALTKLLETLYKRIVKEKERKVTERKRHHRST
;
A
#
# COMPACT_ATOMS: atom_id res chain seq x y z
N MET A 1 -13.32 -28.09 11.97
CA MET A 1 -13.49 -26.75 12.56
C MET A 1 -14.18 -25.86 11.54
N LYS A 2 -15.25 -25.15 11.90
CA LYS A 2 -15.84 -24.13 11.01
C LYS A 2 -14.74 -23.11 10.70
N ARG A 3 -14.44 -22.86 9.42
CA ARG A 3 -13.57 -21.72 9.04
C ARG A 3 -14.25 -20.47 9.60
N ASN A 4 -13.68 -19.86 10.64
CA ASN A 4 -14.13 -18.55 11.06
C ASN A 4 -13.97 -17.65 9.85
N LYS A 5 -15.06 -16.96 9.46
CA LYS A 5 -14.94 -15.98 8.40
C LYS A 5 -14.01 -14.90 8.90
N VAL A 6 -13.12 -14.44 8.04
CA VAL A 6 -12.09 -13.43 8.35
C VAL A 6 -12.69 -12.17 8.95
N GLN A 7 -13.92 -11.87 8.56
CA GLN A 7 -14.72 -10.76 9.08
C GLN A 7 -15.04 -10.82 10.58
N ASP A 8 -14.97 -12.01 11.18
CA ASP A 8 -15.30 -12.24 12.59
C ASP A 8 -14.06 -12.28 13.49
N LEU A 9 -12.86 -12.21 12.89
CA LEU A 9 -11.59 -12.23 13.61
C LEU A 9 -11.37 -10.90 14.34
N ARG A 10 -10.87 -10.98 15.57
CA ARG A 10 -10.66 -9.81 16.43
C ARG A 10 -9.19 -9.43 16.49
N VAL A 11 -8.94 -8.16 16.75
CA VAL A 11 -7.60 -7.62 16.95
C VAL A 11 -6.86 -8.35 18.09
N SER A 12 -7.57 -8.71 19.16
CA SER A 12 -7.01 -9.47 20.29
C SER A 12 -6.29 -10.76 19.89
N ASP A 13 -6.73 -11.39 18.82
CA ASP A 13 -6.26 -12.72 18.41
C ASP A 13 -4.89 -12.65 17.71
N PHE A 14 -4.52 -11.47 17.19
CA PHE A 14 -3.32 -11.29 16.37
C PHE A 14 -2.43 -10.12 16.80
N MET A 15 -2.87 -9.28 17.74
CA MET A 15 -2.06 -8.16 18.25
C MET A 15 -0.80 -8.64 18.98
N SER A 16 0.28 -7.88 18.87
CA SER A 16 1.46 -8.09 19.71
C SER A 16 1.23 -7.49 21.10
N THR A 17 1.57 -8.25 22.13
CA THR A 17 1.56 -7.82 23.54
C THR A 17 2.96 -7.51 24.07
N ASN A 18 4.01 -7.85 23.31
CA ASN A 18 5.38 -7.43 23.62
C ASN A 18 5.60 -6.01 23.07
N LEU A 19 5.34 -5.02 23.92
CA LEU A 19 5.24 -3.63 23.51
C LEU A 19 6.58 -2.91 23.65
N VAL A 20 7.10 -2.41 22.52
CA VAL A 20 8.15 -1.40 22.51
C VAL A 20 7.48 -0.04 22.61
N THR A 21 7.85 0.75 23.62
CA THR A 21 7.23 2.06 23.88
C THR A 21 8.27 3.15 24.14
N ALA A 22 7.85 4.41 24.03
CA ALA A 22 8.62 5.58 24.43
C ALA A 22 7.92 6.37 25.55
N SER A 23 8.70 7.23 26.22
CA SER A 23 8.21 8.28 27.12
C SER A 23 8.16 9.63 26.39
N ARG A 24 7.44 10.62 26.94
CA ARG A 24 7.41 11.99 26.41
C ARG A 24 8.76 12.71 26.51
N ASP A 25 9.60 12.25 27.43
CA ASP A 25 10.94 12.78 27.68
C ASP A 25 12.03 12.09 26.85
N ASP A 26 11.72 10.97 26.19
CA ASP A 26 12.65 10.34 25.25
C ASP A 26 12.97 11.33 24.12
N THR A 27 14.16 11.20 23.55
CA THR A 27 14.59 12.00 22.40
C THR A 27 14.21 11.32 21.09
N LEU A 28 14.22 12.08 19.99
CA LEU A 28 14.03 11.50 18.66
C LEU A 28 15.13 10.48 18.33
N GLY A 29 16.37 10.70 18.79
CA GLY A 29 17.46 9.75 18.67
C GLY A 29 17.13 8.40 19.31
N ASP A 30 16.59 8.41 20.54
CA ASP A 30 16.17 7.20 21.24
C ASP A 30 15.05 6.48 20.49
N VAL A 31 14.06 7.23 19.99
CA VAL A 31 12.94 6.67 19.22
C VAL A 31 13.41 6.06 17.90
N LEU A 32 14.26 6.75 17.15
CA LEU A 32 14.83 6.23 15.90
C LEU A 32 15.67 4.96 16.16
N GLY A 33 16.41 4.93 17.25
CA GLY A 33 17.14 3.74 17.70
C GLY A 33 16.21 2.56 18.00
N LYS A 34 15.14 2.80 18.79
CA LYS A 34 14.11 1.79 19.10
C LYS A 34 13.41 1.29 17.84
N MET A 35 13.04 2.18 16.91
CA MET A 35 12.41 1.84 15.64
C MET A 35 13.32 0.94 14.79
N LYS A 36 14.59 1.33 14.63
CA LYS A 36 15.57 0.57 13.84
C LYS A 36 15.84 -0.81 14.44
N SER A 37 16.13 -0.89 15.73
CA SER A 37 16.50 -2.15 16.39
C SER A 37 15.37 -3.19 16.43
N ASN A 38 14.12 -2.75 16.33
CA ASN A 38 12.95 -3.63 16.36
C ASN A 38 12.25 -3.77 14.99
N ASP A 39 12.77 -3.14 13.93
CA ASP A 39 12.14 -3.06 12.58
C ASP A 39 10.67 -2.59 12.63
N ILE A 40 10.38 -1.57 13.46
CA ILE A 40 9.04 -1.00 13.64
C ILE A 40 8.96 0.45 13.15
N HIS A 41 7.77 0.83 12.69
CA HIS A 41 7.52 2.15 12.09
C HIS A 41 6.65 3.07 12.96
N GLU A 42 5.98 2.52 13.96
CA GLU A 42 5.14 3.24 14.90
C GLU A 42 5.54 2.86 16.32
N LEU A 43 5.70 3.88 17.17
CA LEU A 43 6.10 3.71 18.55
C LEU A 43 5.07 4.35 19.48
N PRO A 44 4.29 3.56 20.23
CA PRO A 44 3.39 4.09 21.24
C PRO A 44 4.16 4.87 22.32
N VAL A 45 3.65 6.05 22.65
CA VAL A 45 4.19 6.88 23.74
C VAL A 45 3.28 6.76 24.93
N ILE A 46 3.84 6.36 26.07
CA ILE A 46 3.10 6.08 27.29
C ILE A 46 3.52 7.02 28.42
N GLU A 47 2.56 7.39 29.26
CA GLU A 47 2.77 8.12 30.49
C GLU A 47 1.89 7.52 31.58
N ARG A 48 2.48 7.13 32.71
CA ARG A 48 1.75 6.48 33.84
C ARG A 48 0.84 5.33 33.36
N LYS A 49 1.35 4.47 32.47
CA LYS A 49 0.65 3.32 31.84
C LYS A 49 -0.52 3.69 30.90
N LYS A 50 -0.68 4.96 30.55
CA LYS A 50 -1.70 5.43 29.60
C LYS A 50 -1.04 5.79 28.28
N LEU A 51 -1.71 5.48 27.18
CA LEU A 51 -1.30 5.96 25.86
C LEU A 51 -1.53 7.47 25.79
N VAL A 52 -0.49 8.23 25.48
CA VAL A 52 -0.57 9.69 25.28
C VAL A 52 -0.41 10.12 23.82
N GLY A 53 0.04 9.20 22.96
CA GLY A 53 0.14 9.41 21.52
C GLY A 53 1.03 8.35 20.87
N VAL A 54 1.34 8.55 19.59
CA VAL A 54 2.24 7.70 18.81
C VAL A 54 3.24 8.57 18.09
N VAL A 55 4.48 8.10 17.98
CA VAL A 55 5.44 8.64 17.02
C VAL A 55 5.48 7.72 15.81
N THR A 56 5.34 8.26 14.60
CA THR A 56 5.40 7.49 13.36
C THR A 56 6.64 7.87 12.55
N MET A 57 7.23 6.90 11.87
CA MET A 57 8.31 7.14 10.91
C MET A 57 7.87 8.12 9.81
N ARG A 58 6.59 8.08 9.41
CA ARG A 58 6.00 9.00 8.43
C ARG A 58 6.12 10.45 8.89
N GLU A 59 5.74 10.76 10.13
CA GLU A 59 5.81 12.12 10.66
C GLU A 59 7.26 12.58 10.87
N LEU A 60 8.15 11.70 11.34
CA LEU A 60 9.58 12.00 11.45
C LEU A 60 10.20 12.34 10.09
N MET A 61 9.84 11.61 9.04
CA MET A 61 10.31 11.88 7.67
C MET A 61 9.70 13.15 7.07
N ARG A 62 8.47 13.51 7.47
CA ARG A 62 7.80 14.74 7.04
C ARG A 62 8.45 15.98 7.67
N ARG A 63 8.79 15.91 8.96
CA ARG A 63 9.49 16.99 9.68
C ARG A 63 11.00 16.89 9.47
N ARG A 64 11.43 17.26 8.26
CA ARG A 64 12.85 17.35 7.89
C ARG A 64 13.59 18.27 8.88
N ASN A 65 14.82 17.91 9.25
CA ASN A 65 15.75 18.70 10.07
C ASN A 65 15.41 18.85 11.56
N LEU A 66 14.68 17.93 12.17
CA LEU A 66 14.57 17.91 13.64
C LEU A 66 15.88 17.38 14.26
N PRO A 67 16.53 18.12 15.18
CA PRO A 67 17.70 17.62 15.90
C PRO A 67 17.39 16.30 16.62
N PRO A 68 18.33 15.34 16.69
CA PRO A 68 18.13 14.08 17.40
C PRO A 68 17.76 14.27 18.89
N ALA A 69 18.23 15.36 19.51
CA ALA A 69 17.94 15.72 20.89
C ALA A 69 16.53 16.30 21.12
N THR A 70 15.75 16.53 20.06
CA THR A 70 14.36 17.00 20.17
C THR A 70 13.53 16.00 20.97
N LYS A 71 12.66 16.49 21.86
CA LYS A 71 11.77 15.64 22.65
C LYS A 71 10.65 15.06 21.80
N VAL A 72 10.30 13.81 22.09
CA VAL A 72 9.17 13.09 21.48
C VAL A 72 7.85 13.84 21.56
N SER A 73 7.62 14.58 22.64
CA SER A 73 6.40 15.37 22.85
C SER A 73 6.06 16.36 21.72
N THR A 74 7.04 16.73 20.90
CA THR A 74 6.89 17.70 19.78
C THR A 74 6.31 17.10 18.49
N VAL A 75 6.32 15.77 18.37
CA VAL A 75 5.95 15.02 17.15
C VAL A 75 4.88 13.95 17.42
N LEU A 76 4.16 14.06 18.54
CA LEU A 76 3.08 13.13 18.87
C LEU A 76 1.91 13.26 17.89
N GLU A 77 1.47 12.14 17.36
CA GLU A 77 0.23 11.98 16.62
C GLU A 77 -0.81 11.23 17.47
N ASN A 78 -2.09 11.53 17.25
CA ASN A 78 -3.19 10.78 17.83
C ASN A 78 -3.54 9.60 16.91
N PRO A 79 -3.36 8.34 17.34
CA PRO A 79 -3.75 7.19 16.53
C PRO A 79 -5.28 7.01 16.54
N PRO A 80 -5.86 6.34 15.53
CA PRO A 80 -7.23 5.86 15.60
C PRO A 80 -7.45 4.93 16.79
N GLU A 81 -8.62 4.99 17.40
CA GLU A 81 -8.98 4.11 18.50
C GLU A 81 -9.30 2.69 17.98
N ILE A 82 -8.57 1.70 18.51
CA ILE A 82 -8.81 0.27 18.29
C ILE A 82 -8.81 -0.41 19.66
N THR A 83 -9.79 -1.30 19.86
CA THR A 83 -9.94 -2.10 21.07
C THR A 83 -9.61 -3.56 20.78
N PRO A 84 -9.36 -4.42 21.79
CA PRO A 84 -9.17 -5.86 21.57
C PRO A 84 -10.32 -6.50 20.79
N GLU A 85 -11.55 -5.98 20.97
CA GLU A 85 -12.76 -6.52 20.34
C GLU A 85 -12.97 -6.02 18.90
N THR A 86 -12.20 -5.04 18.44
CA THR A 86 -12.34 -4.47 17.09
C THR A 86 -12.09 -5.56 16.03
N PRO A 87 -12.98 -5.72 15.04
CA PRO A 87 -12.78 -6.67 13.95
C PRO A 87 -11.60 -6.31 13.05
N LEU A 88 -10.89 -7.31 12.50
CA LEU A 88 -9.77 -7.07 11.60
C LEU A 88 -10.10 -6.22 10.35
N PRO A 89 -11.28 -6.37 9.69
CA PRO A 89 -11.69 -5.47 8.60
C PRO A 89 -11.72 -4.00 9.01
N GLU A 90 -12.21 -3.69 10.21
CA GLU A 90 -12.27 -2.32 10.72
C GLU A 90 -10.87 -1.80 11.06
N ALA A 91 -10.02 -2.64 11.66
CA ALA A 91 -8.63 -2.29 11.93
C ALA A 91 -7.86 -1.97 10.63
N ALA A 92 -8.07 -2.78 9.58
CA ALA A 92 -7.46 -2.55 8.27
C ALA A 92 -7.90 -1.22 7.66
N GLU A 93 -9.19 -0.92 7.72
CA GLU A 93 -9.74 0.36 7.25
C GLU A 93 -9.14 1.55 8.01
N LYS A 94 -9.06 1.48 9.35
CA LYS A 94 -8.47 2.54 10.19
C LYS A 94 -6.98 2.74 9.89
N MET A 95 -6.24 1.67 9.61
CA MET A 95 -4.83 1.77 9.19
C MET A 95 -4.68 2.48 7.85
N ILE A 96 -5.54 2.14 6.88
CA ILE A 96 -5.52 2.73 5.55
C ILE A 96 -5.89 4.21 5.62
N SER A 97 -7.05 4.53 6.19
CA SER A 97 -7.62 5.88 6.19
C SER A 97 -6.78 6.89 6.97
N ALA A 98 -6.17 6.47 8.07
CA ALA A 98 -5.32 7.34 8.88
C ALA A 98 -3.84 7.28 8.49
N GLY A 99 -3.45 6.43 7.53
CA GLY A 99 -2.06 6.30 7.07
C GLY A 99 -1.10 5.71 8.11
N PHE A 100 -1.59 4.82 8.98
CA PHE A 100 -0.79 4.08 9.97
C PHE A 100 -0.39 2.69 9.42
N ARG A 101 0.80 2.19 9.79
CA ARG A 101 1.21 0.80 9.54
C ARG A 101 1.01 -0.11 10.75
N ALA A 102 0.92 0.48 11.94
CA ALA A 102 0.49 -0.18 13.15
C ALA A 102 -0.31 0.78 14.03
N ILE A 103 -1.29 0.25 14.75
CA ILE A 103 -2.17 1.03 15.63
C ILE A 103 -2.10 0.43 17.05
N PRO A 104 -1.86 1.26 18.08
CA PRO A 104 -1.92 0.81 19.46
C PRO A 104 -3.34 0.35 19.83
N VAL A 105 -3.45 -0.78 20.52
CA VAL A 105 -4.71 -1.36 20.98
C VAL A 105 -4.94 -0.92 22.42
N ILE A 106 -6.08 -0.27 22.66
CA ILE A 106 -6.42 0.29 23.98
C ILE A 106 -7.63 -0.40 24.59
N LYS A 107 -7.57 -0.64 25.91
CA LYS A 107 -8.74 -1.04 26.73
C LYS A 107 -8.99 0.04 27.76
N GLY A 108 -10.02 0.86 27.53
CA GLY A 108 -10.21 2.10 28.27
C GLY A 108 -9.08 3.08 27.97
N LYS A 109 -8.20 3.35 28.94
CA LYS A 109 -7.00 4.21 28.76
C LYS A 109 -5.68 3.45 28.77
N ALA A 110 -5.71 2.14 29.00
CA ALA A 110 -4.52 1.31 29.08
C ALA A 110 -4.13 0.82 27.68
N LEU A 111 -2.84 0.94 27.34
CA LEU A 111 -2.27 0.27 26.18
C LEU A 111 -2.14 -1.22 26.50
N VAL A 112 -2.84 -2.07 25.74
CA VAL A 112 -2.89 -3.53 25.96
C VAL A 112 -2.26 -4.33 24.83
N GLY A 113 -1.98 -3.69 23.70
CA GLY A 113 -1.34 -4.33 22.56
C GLY A 113 -1.01 -3.34 21.45
N ILE A 114 -0.46 -3.84 20.35
CA ILE A 114 -0.31 -3.11 19.09
C ILE A 114 -0.61 -4.08 17.94
N ILE A 115 -1.36 -3.64 16.94
CA ILE A 115 -1.67 -4.42 15.75
C ILE A 115 -1.03 -3.75 14.54
N SER A 116 -0.25 -4.51 13.77
CA SER A 116 0.41 -4.05 12.53
C SER A 116 -0.19 -4.67 11.28
N ARG A 117 0.15 -4.11 10.12
CA ARG A 117 -0.15 -4.72 8.81
C ARG A 117 0.42 -6.13 8.70
N SER A 118 1.61 -6.38 9.24
CA SER A 118 2.23 -7.71 9.23
C SER A 118 1.44 -8.72 10.06
N ASP A 119 0.86 -8.29 11.18
CA ASP A 119 -0.01 -9.14 12.00
C ASP A 119 -1.31 -9.48 11.25
N ILE A 120 -1.89 -8.51 10.54
CA ILE A 120 -3.06 -8.75 9.69
C ILE A 120 -2.74 -9.71 8.54
N VAL A 121 -1.61 -9.52 7.86
CA VAL A 121 -1.15 -10.43 6.80
C VAL A 121 -0.97 -11.85 7.36
N ARG A 122 -0.34 -11.99 8.54
CA ARG A 122 -0.19 -13.26 9.24
C ARG A 122 -1.56 -13.89 9.54
N ALA A 123 -2.52 -13.11 10.05
CA ALA A 123 -3.88 -13.58 10.33
C ALA A 123 -4.56 -14.17 9.09
N LEU A 124 -4.39 -13.54 7.93
CA LEU A 124 -4.98 -14.00 6.67
C LEU A 124 -4.34 -15.32 6.18
N VAL A 125 -3.04 -15.52 6.44
CA VAL A 125 -2.36 -16.80 6.17
C VAL A 125 -2.90 -17.88 7.10
N GLU A 126 -2.90 -17.64 8.42
CA GLU A 126 -3.30 -18.64 9.42
C GLU A 126 -4.77 -19.07 9.27
N THR A 127 -5.65 -18.14 8.90
CA THR A 127 -7.09 -18.42 8.73
C THR A 127 -7.48 -18.91 7.33
N ARG A 128 -6.52 -18.94 6.40
CA ARG A 128 -6.74 -19.28 4.98
C ARG A 128 -7.88 -18.46 4.36
N ALA A 129 -7.91 -17.20 4.76
CA ALA A 129 -8.87 -16.16 4.40
C ALA A 129 -9.14 -16.00 2.90
N LEU A 130 -8.07 -16.16 2.14
CA LEU A 130 -7.97 -15.86 0.72
C LEU A 130 -7.97 -17.13 -0.13
N GLU A 131 -8.18 -18.29 0.47
CA GLU A 131 -8.18 -19.57 -0.24
C GLU A 131 -9.33 -19.62 -1.26
N GLY A 132 -9.01 -19.98 -2.49
CA GLY A 132 -9.90 -19.99 -3.64
C GLY A 132 -9.98 -18.64 -4.37
N VAL A 133 -9.34 -17.58 -3.87
CA VAL A 133 -9.23 -16.30 -4.61
C VAL A 133 -8.10 -16.43 -5.62
N VAL A 134 -8.40 -16.19 -6.90
CA VAL A 134 -7.41 -16.31 -7.98
C VAL A 134 -6.62 -15.02 -8.14
N VAL A 135 -5.31 -15.14 -8.30
CA VAL A 135 -4.36 -14.03 -8.44
C VAL A 135 -4.78 -13.03 -9.53
N ARG A 136 -5.18 -13.48 -10.73
CA ARG A 136 -5.57 -12.58 -11.84
C ARG A 136 -6.75 -11.67 -11.53
N ASP A 137 -7.66 -12.08 -10.65
CA ASP A 137 -8.82 -11.28 -10.25
C ASP A 137 -8.48 -10.33 -9.07
N PHE A 138 -7.29 -10.47 -8.49
CA PHE A 138 -6.83 -9.73 -7.31
C PHE A 138 -5.68 -8.76 -7.59
N MET A 139 -4.78 -9.12 -8.51
CA MET A 139 -3.56 -8.39 -8.83
C MET A 139 -3.84 -7.06 -9.52
N THR A 140 -2.93 -6.10 -9.33
CA THR A 140 -2.85 -4.92 -10.19
C THR A 140 -2.19 -5.36 -11.52
N PRO A 141 -2.89 -5.26 -12.67
CA PRO A 141 -2.35 -5.71 -13.95
C PRO A 141 -1.36 -4.71 -14.54
N ASN A 142 -0.49 -5.17 -15.43
CA ASN A 142 0.46 -4.36 -16.21
C ASN A 142 1.36 -3.47 -15.32
N PRO A 143 2.17 -4.06 -14.42
CA PRO A 143 3.05 -3.29 -13.55
C PRO A 143 4.07 -2.50 -14.38
N GLN A 144 4.35 -1.27 -13.97
CA GLN A 144 5.50 -0.55 -14.53
C GLN A 144 6.78 -1.21 -14.07
N CYS A 145 7.71 -1.39 -15.00
CA CYS A 145 8.98 -2.06 -14.78
C CYS A 145 10.13 -1.11 -15.05
N VAL A 146 11.29 -1.43 -14.50
CA VAL A 146 12.58 -0.80 -14.81
C VAL A 146 13.51 -1.81 -15.47
N ALA A 147 14.49 -1.33 -16.23
CA ALA A 147 15.56 -2.15 -16.77
C ALA A 147 16.69 -2.34 -15.75
N GLU A 148 17.56 -3.33 -15.98
CA GLU A 148 18.72 -3.57 -15.11
C GLU A 148 19.72 -2.40 -15.12
N ASP A 149 19.84 -1.73 -16.27
CA ASP A 149 20.71 -0.57 -16.52
C ASP A 149 20.04 0.78 -16.20
N ASP A 150 18.78 0.78 -15.75
CA ASP A 150 18.16 1.98 -15.22
C ASP A 150 18.86 2.45 -13.94
N THR A 151 18.77 3.75 -13.65
CA THR A 151 19.29 4.30 -12.40
C THR A 151 18.36 4.01 -11.23
N VAL A 152 18.92 3.81 -10.04
CA VAL A 152 18.16 3.71 -8.79
C VAL A 152 17.29 4.97 -8.57
N GLU A 153 17.77 6.15 -8.98
CA GLU A 153 16.98 7.38 -8.88
C GLU A 153 15.72 7.33 -9.77
N HIS A 154 15.82 6.79 -10.99
CA HIS A 154 14.67 6.54 -11.84
C HIS A 154 13.70 5.52 -11.21
N ALA A 155 14.22 4.41 -10.67
CA ALA A 155 13.39 3.42 -9.99
C ALA A 155 12.66 4.03 -8.76
N VAL A 156 13.31 4.88 -7.98
CA VAL A 156 12.69 5.60 -6.85
C VAL A 156 11.58 6.53 -7.33
N GLN A 157 11.77 7.25 -8.43
CA GLN A 157 10.73 8.09 -9.01
C GLN A 157 9.51 7.26 -9.41
N ILE A 158 9.72 6.10 -10.04
CA ILE A 158 8.65 5.18 -10.43
C ILE A 158 7.93 4.63 -9.18
N ILE A 159 8.66 4.09 -8.20
CA ILE A 159 8.09 3.58 -6.93
C ILE A 159 7.20 4.66 -6.27
N ARG A 160 7.70 5.90 -6.15
CA ARG A 160 6.95 7.01 -5.57
C ARG A 160 5.70 7.38 -6.37
N SER A 161 5.74 7.24 -7.70
CA SER A 161 4.64 7.59 -8.61
C SER A 161 3.47 6.61 -8.61
N LEU A 162 3.73 5.36 -8.21
CA LEU A 162 2.78 4.27 -8.36
C LEU A 162 1.96 3.98 -7.09
N ALA A 163 2.31 4.58 -5.95
CA ALA A 163 1.94 4.09 -4.61
C ALA A 163 2.31 2.61 -4.36
N GLU A 164 3.11 2.03 -5.26
CA GLU A 164 3.64 0.68 -5.17
C GLU A 164 4.91 0.70 -4.32
N ARG A 165 5.16 -0.37 -3.56
CA ARG A 165 6.34 -0.46 -2.68
C ARG A 165 7.58 -1.04 -3.36
N SER A 166 7.42 -1.50 -4.59
CA SER A 166 8.46 -2.10 -5.40
C SER A 166 8.11 -2.08 -6.87
N VAL A 167 9.11 -2.22 -7.73
CA VAL A 167 8.95 -2.36 -9.18
C VAL A 167 9.68 -3.61 -9.68
N PRO A 168 9.10 -4.36 -10.64
CA PRO A 168 9.80 -5.42 -11.34
C PRO A 168 10.98 -4.86 -12.15
N VAL A 169 12.08 -5.60 -12.17
CA VAL A 169 13.25 -5.34 -13.02
C VAL A 169 13.25 -6.33 -14.17
N VAL A 170 13.35 -5.86 -15.40
CA VAL A 170 13.21 -6.68 -16.61
C VAL A 170 14.37 -6.50 -17.59
N ASP A 171 14.58 -7.50 -18.45
CA ASP A 171 15.46 -7.36 -19.61
C ASP A 171 14.77 -6.68 -20.81
N LYS A 172 15.50 -6.53 -21.92
CA LYS A 172 15.00 -5.93 -23.17
C LYS A 172 13.82 -6.68 -23.80
N ARG A 173 13.61 -7.95 -23.44
CA ARG A 173 12.48 -8.78 -23.89
C ARG A 173 11.32 -8.78 -22.88
N ARG A 174 11.39 -7.92 -21.86
CA ARG A 174 10.46 -7.85 -20.72
C ARG A 174 10.46 -9.09 -19.82
N HIS A 175 11.46 -9.96 -19.89
CA HIS A 175 11.55 -11.06 -18.93
C HIS A 175 12.02 -10.54 -17.57
N LEU A 176 11.40 -11.05 -16.50
CA LEU A 176 11.70 -10.66 -15.13
C LEU A 176 13.11 -11.12 -14.73
N LYS A 177 13.93 -10.16 -14.30
CA LYS A 177 15.30 -10.37 -13.79
C LYS A 177 15.42 -10.11 -12.30
N GLY A 178 14.54 -9.31 -11.71
CA GLY A 178 14.59 -9.03 -10.28
C GLY A 178 13.46 -8.15 -9.82
N VAL A 179 13.54 -7.69 -8.57
CA VAL A 179 12.62 -6.71 -8.00
C VAL A 179 13.41 -5.71 -7.18
N VAL A 180 13.11 -4.42 -7.32
CA VAL A 180 13.65 -3.37 -6.46
C VAL A 180 12.52 -2.74 -5.65
N GLY A 181 12.66 -2.75 -4.33
CA GLY A 181 11.74 -2.14 -3.38
C GLY A 181 12.35 -0.95 -2.66
N LEU A 182 11.50 -0.11 -2.05
CA LEU A 182 11.99 1.06 -1.31
C LEU A 182 12.93 0.69 -0.15
N LYS A 183 12.72 -0.47 0.48
CA LYS A 183 13.62 -0.98 1.55
C LYS A 183 15.03 -1.26 0.98
N ASP A 184 15.11 -1.88 -0.19
CA ASP A 184 16.38 -2.18 -0.86
C ASP A 184 17.17 -0.90 -1.16
N VAL A 185 16.47 0.16 -1.60
CA VAL A 185 17.08 1.48 -1.83
C VAL A 185 17.52 2.14 -0.52
N VAL A 186 16.71 2.09 0.54
CA VAL A 186 17.09 2.68 1.84
C VAL A 186 18.32 1.98 2.42
N ASP A 187 18.40 0.66 2.32
CA ASP A 187 19.51 -0.14 2.84
C ASP A 187 20.83 0.17 2.12
N LEU A 188 20.78 0.55 0.84
CA LEU A 188 21.94 0.99 0.07
C LEU A 188 22.59 2.25 0.67
N PHE A 189 21.77 3.25 1.03
CA PHE A 189 22.25 4.51 1.61
C PHE A 189 22.55 4.43 3.12
N ALA A 190 22.08 3.38 3.79
CA ALA A 190 22.36 3.12 5.21
C ALA A 190 23.74 2.49 5.46
N ARG A 191 24.43 1.99 4.42
CA ARG A 191 25.79 1.46 4.55
C ARG A 191 26.78 2.61 4.74
N PRO A 192 27.62 2.62 5.79
CA PRO A 192 28.63 3.65 5.96
C PRO A 192 29.59 3.59 4.77
N LYS A 193 29.75 4.73 4.06
CA LYS A 193 30.82 4.87 3.06
C LYS A 193 32.14 4.49 3.74
N VAL A 194 32.78 3.44 3.23
CA VAL A 194 34.12 3.03 3.67
C VAL A 194 35.01 4.27 3.63
N ARG A 195 35.69 4.54 4.76
CA ARG A 195 36.60 5.67 4.95
C ARG A 195 37.47 5.87 3.70
N GLU A 196 37.27 6.99 3.01
CA GLU A 196 38.29 7.54 2.12
C GLU A 196 39.58 7.68 2.95
N GLN A 197 40.65 7.04 2.47
CA GLN A 197 41.95 7.12 3.13
C GLN A 197 42.49 8.54 2.98
N TYR A 198 43.21 8.98 4.01
CA TYR A 198 43.86 10.29 4.09
C TYR A 198 44.80 10.47 2.88
N GLY A 199 44.37 11.23 1.86
CA GLY A 199 45.17 11.47 0.65
C GLY A 199 44.41 11.90 -0.60
N ASP A 200 43.09 11.70 -0.66
CA ASP A 200 42.33 12.06 -1.87
C ASP A 200 42.18 13.57 -2.00
N ARG A 201 42.75 14.10 -3.08
CA ARG A 201 42.65 15.50 -3.50
C ARG A 201 41.16 15.86 -3.65
N ALA A 202 40.78 17.01 -3.08
CA ALA A 202 39.47 17.63 -3.30
C ALA A 202 39.18 17.73 -4.81
N GLY A 203 38.38 16.80 -5.33
CA GLY A 203 38.09 16.65 -6.74
C GLY A 203 36.65 16.22 -6.89
N ARG A 204 35.84 17.11 -7.48
CA ARG A 204 34.46 16.97 -7.98
C ARG A 204 33.56 15.95 -7.25
N GLU A 205 32.42 16.42 -6.74
CA GLU A 205 31.27 15.57 -6.45
C GLU A 205 30.79 14.87 -7.75
N GLU A 206 31.47 13.80 -8.18
CA GLU A 206 30.92 12.88 -9.15
C GLU A 206 29.78 12.14 -8.44
N LYS A 207 28.54 12.50 -8.80
CA LYS A 207 27.38 11.73 -8.39
C LYS A 207 27.56 10.30 -8.92
N VAL A 208 27.90 9.38 -8.05
CA VAL A 208 27.93 7.94 -8.36
C VAL A 208 26.52 7.56 -8.79
N VAL A 209 26.35 7.28 -10.09
CA VAL A 209 25.11 6.74 -10.63
C VAL A 209 25.09 5.26 -10.27
N ILE A 210 24.07 4.86 -9.51
CA ILE A 210 23.89 3.47 -9.10
C ILE A 210 22.83 2.86 -10.00
N GLU A 211 23.17 1.75 -10.66
CA GLU A 211 22.26 0.99 -11.52
C GLU A 211 21.38 0.05 -10.69
N VAL A 212 20.14 -0.14 -11.15
CA VAL A 212 19.14 -1.00 -10.51
C VAL A 212 19.65 -2.43 -10.35
N GLY A 213 20.33 -2.98 -11.35
CA GLY A 213 20.87 -4.34 -11.33
C GLY A 213 21.81 -4.61 -10.16
N SER A 214 22.48 -3.58 -9.63
CA SER A 214 23.39 -3.70 -8.47
C SER A 214 22.69 -3.78 -7.11
N VAL A 215 21.39 -3.44 -7.06
CA VAL A 215 20.60 -3.33 -5.81
C VAL A 215 19.40 -4.27 -5.81
N MET A 216 18.93 -4.70 -6.99
CA MET A 216 17.75 -5.55 -7.11
C MET A 216 17.89 -6.87 -6.35
N ARG A 217 16.78 -7.37 -5.83
CA ARG A 217 16.71 -8.70 -5.23
C ARG A 217 16.56 -9.76 -6.33
N TYR A 218 17.40 -10.78 -6.25
CA TYR A 218 17.43 -11.94 -7.13
C TYR A 218 17.66 -13.23 -6.31
N PRO A 219 16.99 -14.35 -6.64
CA PRO A 219 15.91 -14.48 -7.62
C PRO A 219 14.60 -13.81 -7.14
N PRO A 220 13.79 -13.26 -8.06
CA PRO A 220 12.51 -12.66 -7.70
C PRO A 220 11.52 -13.74 -7.22
N LEU A 221 10.68 -13.39 -6.25
CA LEU A 221 9.58 -14.24 -5.79
C LEU A 221 8.33 -13.96 -6.62
N THR A 222 7.81 -15.00 -7.26
CA THR A 222 6.71 -14.89 -8.23
C THR A 222 5.59 -15.90 -8.00
N VAL A 223 4.44 -15.63 -8.59
CA VAL A 223 3.32 -16.57 -8.74
C VAL A 223 2.74 -16.45 -10.15
N GLY A 224 2.07 -17.50 -10.63
CA GLY A 224 1.31 -17.43 -11.89
C GLY A 224 -0.04 -16.72 -11.72
N PRO A 225 -0.65 -16.21 -12.81
CA PRO A 225 -1.94 -15.52 -12.77
C PRO A 225 -3.10 -16.39 -12.29
N ASP A 226 -3.00 -17.71 -12.44
CA ASP A 226 -4.03 -18.67 -12.01
C ASP A 226 -3.75 -19.28 -10.64
N ALA A 227 -2.69 -18.82 -9.95
CA ALA A 227 -2.39 -19.25 -8.60
C ALA A 227 -3.41 -18.71 -7.59
N ASP A 228 -3.47 -19.35 -6.43
CA ASP A 228 -4.24 -18.90 -5.29
C ASP A 228 -3.56 -17.70 -4.61
N VAL A 229 -4.31 -16.63 -4.32
CA VAL A 229 -3.80 -15.45 -3.62
C VAL A 229 -3.21 -15.80 -2.26
N HIS A 230 -3.75 -16.82 -1.57
CA HIS A 230 -3.20 -17.31 -0.32
C HIS A 230 -1.71 -17.67 -0.45
N ARG A 231 -1.28 -18.24 -1.59
CA ARG A 231 0.13 -18.55 -1.85
C ARG A 231 0.98 -17.28 -1.93
N ALA A 232 0.48 -16.23 -2.59
CA ALA A 232 1.19 -14.94 -2.65
C ALA A 232 1.36 -14.32 -1.26
N VAL A 233 0.30 -14.34 -0.43
CA VAL A 233 0.35 -13.80 0.93
C VAL A 233 1.25 -14.64 1.86
N GLU A 234 1.27 -15.96 1.70
CA GLU A 234 2.20 -16.85 2.41
C GLU A 234 3.66 -16.52 2.07
N LEU A 235 3.97 -16.29 0.78
CA LEU A 235 5.31 -15.86 0.36
C LEU A 235 5.68 -14.49 0.96
N MET A 236 4.74 -13.54 0.98
CA MET A 236 4.95 -12.24 1.65
C MET A 236 5.32 -12.39 3.11
N ALA A 237 4.54 -13.18 3.85
CA ALA A 237 4.76 -13.42 5.28
C ALA A 237 6.08 -14.13 5.55
N LYS A 238 6.37 -15.22 4.82
CA LYS A 238 7.56 -16.06 5.01
C LYS A 238 8.87 -15.33 4.69
N HIS A 239 8.86 -14.50 3.65
CA HIS A 239 10.06 -13.80 3.19
C HIS A 239 10.15 -12.36 3.69
N HIS A 240 9.20 -11.92 4.53
CA HIS A 240 9.11 -10.55 5.04
C HIS A 240 9.14 -9.49 3.93
N ILE A 241 8.42 -9.76 2.83
CA ILE A 241 8.32 -8.88 1.67
C ILE A 241 6.91 -8.33 1.54
N SER A 242 6.78 -7.15 0.93
CA SER A 242 5.50 -6.44 0.82
C SER A 242 4.82 -6.58 -0.54
N SER A 243 5.42 -7.32 -1.46
CA SER A 243 4.96 -7.48 -2.84
C SER A 243 5.41 -8.80 -3.45
N ILE A 244 4.60 -9.31 -4.38
CA ILE A 244 4.87 -10.49 -5.21
C ILE A 244 4.59 -10.11 -6.65
N ILE A 245 5.51 -10.45 -7.55
CA ILE A 245 5.32 -10.23 -8.99
C ILE A 245 4.56 -11.40 -9.58
N VAL A 246 3.54 -11.12 -10.40
CA VAL A 246 2.79 -12.13 -11.12
C VAL A 246 3.38 -12.26 -12.51
N THR A 247 3.77 -13.48 -12.88
CA THR A 247 4.45 -13.76 -14.14
C THR A 247 3.71 -14.78 -15.00
N GLU A 248 3.71 -14.56 -16.31
CA GLU A 248 3.28 -15.53 -17.32
C GLU A 248 4.43 -15.62 -18.34
N GLU A 249 4.97 -16.82 -18.57
CA GLU A 249 6.13 -17.04 -19.46
C GLU A 249 7.31 -16.07 -19.18
N ASP A 250 7.68 -15.91 -17.90
CA ASP A 250 8.71 -14.98 -17.40
C ASP A 250 8.43 -13.48 -17.59
N GLU A 251 7.32 -13.08 -18.22
CA GLU A 251 6.91 -11.69 -18.34
C GLU A 251 6.08 -11.25 -17.11
N PRO A 252 6.35 -10.08 -16.48
CA PRO A 252 5.52 -9.57 -15.39
C PRO A 252 4.18 -9.03 -15.92
N VAL A 253 3.12 -9.78 -15.66
CA VAL A 253 1.73 -9.45 -16.06
C VAL A 253 0.93 -8.78 -14.94
N GLY A 254 1.41 -8.84 -13.69
CA GLY A 254 0.75 -8.25 -12.54
C GLY A 254 1.65 -8.07 -11.33
N ILE A 255 1.14 -7.36 -10.32
CA ILE A 255 1.75 -7.24 -9.00
C ILE A 255 0.67 -7.38 -7.93
N ILE A 256 1.00 -8.06 -6.83
CA ILE A 256 0.18 -8.10 -5.62
C ILE A 256 1.00 -7.50 -4.49
N THR A 257 0.41 -6.61 -3.70
CA THR A 257 1.06 -6.02 -2.53
C THR A 257 0.30 -6.27 -1.23
N SER A 258 0.98 -6.04 -0.10
CA SER A 258 0.33 -6.00 1.21
C SER A 258 -0.78 -4.94 1.28
N GLN A 259 -0.70 -3.86 0.48
CA GLN A 259 -1.75 -2.84 0.44
C GLN A 259 -3.02 -3.39 -0.21
N ASP A 260 -2.91 -4.17 -1.29
CA ASP A 260 -4.06 -4.82 -1.92
C ASP A 260 -4.76 -5.79 -0.95
N VAL A 261 -3.97 -6.54 -0.18
CA VAL A 261 -4.45 -7.44 0.88
C VAL A 261 -5.21 -6.68 1.96
N MET A 262 -4.65 -5.56 2.43
CA MET A 262 -5.30 -4.69 3.41
C MET A 262 -6.60 -4.08 2.87
N GLN A 263 -6.62 -3.63 1.61
CA GLN A 263 -7.80 -3.05 0.96
C GLN A 263 -8.90 -4.08 0.76
N PHE A 264 -8.54 -5.32 0.38
CA PHE A 264 -9.49 -6.42 0.31
C PHE A 264 -10.14 -6.67 1.67
N LEU A 265 -9.33 -6.76 2.73
CA LEU A 265 -9.82 -7.00 4.09
C LEU A 265 -10.73 -5.86 4.56
N ALA A 266 -10.32 -4.60 4.37
CA ALA A 266 -11.16 -3.43 4.66
C ALA A 266 -12.47 -3.42 3.83
N GLY A 267 -12.45 -4.02 2.64
CA GLY A 267 -13.63 -4.22 1.80
C GLY A 267 -14.59 -5.29 2.32
N LEU A 268 -14.18 -6.19 3.21
CA LEU A 268 -15.06 -7.22 3.77
C LEU A 268 -16.07 -6.66 4.78
N ARG A 269 -15.79 -5.50 5.37
CA ARG A 269 -16.68 -4.83 6.32
C ARG A 269 -18.04 -4.52 5.68
N GLU A 270 -19.12 -4.94 6.33
CA GLU A 270 -20.47 -4.55 5.93
C GLU A 270 -20.72 -3.09 6.30
N ARG A 271 -21.17 -2.29 5.33
CA ARG A 271 -21.49 -0.86 5.50
C ARG A 271 -22.53 -0.42 4.49
N GLU A 272 -23.26 0.62 4.86
CA GLU A 272 -24.26 1.26 3.98
C GLU A 272 -23.63 2.18 2.93
N GLN A 273 -22.44 2.73 3.22
CA GLN A 273 -21.76 3.71 2.36
C GLN A 273 -20.48 3.16 1.73
N LEU A 274 -20.13 3.63 0.53
CA LEU A 274 -18.86 3.31 -0.12
C LEU A 274 -17.68 3.91 0.66
N PHE A 275 -16.64 3.11 0.91
CA PHE A 275 -15.38 3.63 1.43
C PHE A 275 -14.48 4.09 0.30
N VAL A 276 -14.13 5.37 0.35
CA VAL A 276 -13.29 6.03 -0.65
C VAL A 276 -11.96 6.38 -0.01
N GLU A 277 -10.88 5.95 -0.65
CA GLU A 277 -9.50 6.29 -0.28
C GLU A 277 -8.92 7.15 -1.40
N ILE A 278 -8.39 8.32 -1.06
CA ILE A 278 -7.74 9.24 -1.99
C ILE A 278 -6.31 9.46 -1.52
N GLY A 279 -5.33 9.22 -2.40
CA GLY A 279 -3.91 9.47 -2.12
C GLY A 279 -3.25 10.31 -3.22
N GLY A 280 -2.10 10.93 -2.91
CA GLY A 280 -1.31 11.68 -3.88
C GLY A 280 -1.81 13.11 -4.16
N LEU A 281 -2.61 13.66 -3.23
CA LEU A 281 -3.10 15.05 -3.24
C LEU A 281 -2.70 15.78 -1.94
N GLU A 282 -1.58 15.42 -1.33
CA GLU A 282 -1.16 15.99 -0.05
C GLU A 282 -0.85 17.49 -0.13
N ASP A 283 -0.48 17.97 -1.32
CA ASP A 283 -0.13 19.37 -1.60
C ASP A 283 -1.29 20.20 -2.19
N GLU A 284 -2.46 19.60 -2.45
CA GLU A 284 -3.61 20.28 -3.03
C GLU A 284 -4.52 20.92 -1.94
N PRO A 285 -5.19 22.05 -2.25
CA PRO A 285 -6.03 22.72 -1.27
C PRO A 285 -7.28 21.90 -0.92
N LYS A 286 -7.82 22.12 0.29
CA LYS A 286 -8.86 21.25 0.89
C LYS A 286 -10.15 21.20 0.08
N ASP A 287 -10.54 22.29 -0.55
CA ASP A 287 -11.68 22.41 -1.46
C ASP A 287 -11.60 21.44 -2.66
N THR A 288 -10.39 21.08 -3.08
CA THR A 288 -10.17 20.08 -4.13
C THR A 288 -10.76 18.71 -3.75
N TYR A 289 -10.71 18.34 -2.46
CA TYR A 289 -11.30 17.09 -2.00
C TYR A 289 -12.83 17.11 -2.11
N ASP A 290 -13.48 18.22 -1.75
CA ASP A 290 -14.94 18.36 -1.86
C ASP A 290 -15.40 18.21 -3.32
N GLU A 291 -14.66 18.80 -4.26
CA GLU A 291 -14.91 18.64 -5.69
C GLU A 291 -14.79 17.20 -6.16
N ILE A 292 -13.74 16.49 -5.74
CA ILE A 292 -13.52 15.08 -6.06
C ILE A 292 -14.65 14.23 -5.50
N TYR A 293 -15.00 14.41 -4.22
CA TYR A 293 -16.09 13.67 -3.58
C TYR A 293 -17.43 13.90 -4.29
N ALA A 294 -17.72 15.13 -4.73
CA ALA A 294 -18.95 15.42 -5.47
C ALA A 294 -19.02 14.64 -6.80
N VAL A 295 -17.90 14.57 -7.55
CA VAL A 295 -17.82 13.81 -8.81
C VAL A 295 -17.96 12.32 -8.55
N ILE A 296 -17.27 11.78 -7.54
CA ILE A 296 -17.37 10.37 -7.15
C ILE A 296 -18.81 10.03 -6.75
N GLN A 297 -19.43 10.80 -5.86
CA GLN A 297 -20.81 10.54 -5.42
C GLN A 297 -21.81 10.52 -6.58
N LYS A 298 -21.66 11.44 -7.55
CA LYS A 298 -22.50 11.49 -8.74
C LYS A 298 -22.40 10.20 -9.57
N GLU A 299 -21.19 9.76 -9.88
CA GLU A 299 -20.99 8.55 -10.69
C GLU A 299 -21.30 7.25 -9.90
N MET A 300 -21.05 7.23 -8.59
CA MET A 300 -21.36 6.08 -7.75
C MET A 300 -22.85 5.78 -7.65
N ARG A 301 -23.72 6.80 -7.76
CA ARG A 301 -25.18 6.57 -7.90
C ARG A 301 -25.52 5.75 -9.14
N ARG A 302 -24.82 5.98 -10.26
CA ARG A 302 -25.01 5.22 -11.50
C ARG A 302 -24.44 3.80 -11.38
N ILE A 303 -23.21 3.68 -10.89
CA ILE A 303 -22.53 2.38 -10.70
C ILE A 303 -23.27 1.49 -9.69
N GLY A 304 -23.78 2.08 -8.61
CA GLY A 304 -24.52 1.37 -7.56
C GLY A 304 -25.80 0.69 -8.05
N SER A 305 -26.38 1.13 -9.16
CA SER A 305 -27.52 0.46 -9.81
C SER A 305 -27.14 -0.83 -10.52
N LEU A 306 -25.85 -1.03 -10.83
CA LEU A 306 -25.35 -2.16 -11.60
C LEU A 306 -24.70 -3.23 -10.72
N VAL A 307 -23.96 -2.80 -9.71
CA VAL A 307 -23.16 -3.62 -8.79
C VAL A 307 -23.17 -3.01 -7.40
N GLN A 308 -22.95 -3.81 -6.36
CA GLN A 308 -22.81 -3.31 -4.99
C GLN A 308 -21.37 -2.82 -4.73
N PRO A 309 -21.13 -1.51 -4.60
CA PRO A 309 -19.80 -0.95 -4.36
C PRO A 309 -19.30 -1.30 -2.95
N ARG A 310 -18.00 -1.58 -2.78
CA ARG A 310 -17.39 -1.83 -1.45
C ARG A 310 -16.27 -0.84 -1.14
N THR A 311 -15.30 -0.69 -2.03
CA THR A 311 -14.21 0.29 -1.89
C THR A 311 -13.87 0.94 -3.22
N LEU A 312 -13.42 2.19 -3.16
CA LEU A 312 -12.84 2.92 -4.28
C LEU A 312 -11.57 3.60 -3.80
N THR A 313 -10.42 3.10 -4.24
CA THR A 313 -9.14 3.77 -4.01
C THR A 313 -8.75 4.52 -5.27
N ILE A 314 -8.38 5.79 -5.13
CA ILE A 314 -7.90 6.65 -6.21
C ILE A 314 -6.54 7.23 -5.81
N HIS A 315 -5.53 7.00 -6.63
CA HIS A 315 -4.21 7.60 -6.48
C HIS A 315 -3.98 8.64 -7.57
N PHE A 316 -3.71 9.87 -7.14
CA PHE A 316 -3.41 10.99 -8.02
C PHE A 316 -1.91 11.20 -8.10
N GLN A 317 -1.45 11.63 -9.27
CA GLN A 317 -0.06 11.99 -9.48
C GLN A 317 -0.01 13.20 -10.41
N LYS A 318 0.75 14.22 -10.00
CA LYS A 318 1.03 15.41 -10.80
C LYS A 318 2.45 15.34 -11.35
N TYR A 319 2.63 15.49 -12.64
CA TYR A 319 3.95 15.53 -13.28
C TYR A 319 3.99 16.53 -14.43
N LYS A 320 5.20 16.98 -14.81
CA LYS A 320 5.43 17.86 -15.96
C LYS A 320 6.11 17.05 -17.07
N PRO A 321 5.39 16.66 -18.14
CA PRO A 321 5.97 15.85 -19.21
C PRO A 321 7.03 16.63 -20.00
N GLU A 322 6.76 17.90 -20.31
CA GLU A 322 7.64 18.89 -20.95
C GLU A 322 6.88 20.24 -20.95
N GLY A 323 7.49 21.33 -20.46
CA GLY A 323 6.88 22.68 -20.37
C GLY A 323 6.32 23.07 -18.99
N ASP A 324 5.59 24.18 -18.94
CA ASP A 324 5.12 24.80 -17.68
C ASP A 324 3.79 24.27 -17.14
N ARG A 325 3.13 23.38 -17.87
CA ARG A 325 1.81 22.84 -17.50
C ARG A 325 1.94 21.50 -16.78
N TRP A 326 1.18 21.37 -15.70
CA TRP A 326 1.07 20.14 -14.94
C TRP A 326 0.04 19.21 -15.58
N LYS A 327 0.34 17.92 -15.58
CA LYS A 327 -0.56 16.85 -16.04
C LYS A 327 -0.89 15.94 -14.87
N TYR A 328 -2.16 15.58 -14.74
CA TYR A 328 -2.65 14.62 -13.77
C TYR A 328 -2.66 13.22 -14.39
N SER A 329 -2.13 12.24 -13.65
CA SER A 329 -2.27 10.81 -13.91
C SER A 329 -3.01 10.21 -12.71
N ILE A 330 -4.17 9.61 -12.96
CA ILE A 330 -5.06 9.11 -11.92
C ILE A 330 -5.28 7.62 -12.13
N ARG A 331 -5.01 6.83 -11.09
CA ARG A 331 -5.25 5.38 -11.07
C ARG A 331 -6.35 5.09 -10.07
N ALA A 332 -7.26 4.19 -10.41
CA ALA A 332 -8.31 3.73 -9.51
C ALA A 332 -8.36 2.21 -9.42
N ARG A 333 -8.57 1.74 -8.19
CA ARG A 333 -8.98 0.37 -7.85
C ARG A 333 -10.38 0.44 -7.26
N PHE A 334 -11.34 -0.19 -7.93
CA PHE A 334 -12.74 -0.23 -7.52
C PHE A 334 -13.17 -1.65 -7.19
N THR A 335 -13.46 -1.90 -5.92
CA THR A 335 -13.88 -3.21 -5.43
C THR A 335 -15.40 -3.25 -5.27
N THR A 336 -16.01 -4.29 -5.81
CA THR A 336 -17.43 -4.62 -5.63
C THR A 336 -17.58 -5.87 -4.76
N SER A 337 -18.81 -6.30 -4.48
CA SER A 337 -19.05 -7.58 -3.79
C SER A 337 -18.56 -8.83 -4.53
N HIS A 338 -18.24 -8.74 -5.83
CA HIS A 338 -17.89 -9.92 -6.64
C HIS A 338 -16.56 -9.79 -7.41
N ARG A 339 -16.09 -8.58 -7.67
CA ARG A 339 -14.91 -8.35 -8.52
C ARG A 339 -14.24 -7.02 -8.22
N ILE A 340 -12.96 -6.94 -8.56
CA ILE A 340 -12.17 -5.71 -8.56
C ILE A 340 -12.03 -5.22 -10.01
N TYR A 341 -12.13 -3.90 -10.20
CA TYR A 341 -11.92 -3.21 -11.46
C TYR A 341 -10.79 -2.21 -11.31
N TYR A 342 -9.94 -2.14 -12.32
CA TYR A 342 -8.86 -1.15 -12.39
C TYR A 342 -9.16 -0.15 -13.50
N ALA A 343 -8.73 1.09 -13.33
CA ALA A 343 -8.69 2.09 -14.39
C ALA A 343 -7.49 3.02 -14.19
N HIS A 344 -6.97 3.55 -15.28
CA HIS A 344 -5.91 4.55 -15.29
C HIS A 344 -6.23 5.54 -16.39
N GLU A 345 -6.19 6.82 -16.06
CA GLU A 345 -6.46 7.92 -16.98
C GLU A 345 -5.48 9.06 -16.72
N PHE A 346 -5.32 9.93 -17.71
CA PHE A 346 -4.53 11.15 -17.56
C PHE A 346 -5.20 12.32 -18.27
N ASP A 347 -5.03 13.52 -17.72
CA ASP A 347 -5.49 14.76 -18.35
C ASP A 347 -4.73 15.96 -17.78
N TRP A 348 -4.81 17.11 -18.46
CA TRP A 348 -4.27 18.38 -17.96
C TRP A 348 -5.18 18.99 -16.89
N ASP A 349 -6.45 18.58 -16.86
CA ASP A 349 -7.44 18.98 -15.86
C ASP A 349 -7.83 17.82 -14.93
N LEU A 350 -7.79 18.06 -13.63
CA LEU A 350 -8.07 17.06 -12.59
C LEU A 350 -9.49 16.49 -12.71
N ARG A 351 -10.49 17.35 -12.91
CA ARG A 351 -11.90 16.97 -12.97
C ARG A 351 -12.20 16.18 -14.23
N VAL A 352 -11.61 16.57 -15.36
CA VAL A 352 -11.73 15.84 -16.63
C VAL A 352 -11.11 14.45 -16.50
N ALA A 353 -9.88 14.35 -15.96
CA ALA A 353 -9.22 13.07 -15.71
C ALA A 353 -10.06 12.15 -14.81
N LEU A 354 -10.58 12.68 -13.70
CA LEU A 354 -11.40 11.91 -12.76
C LEU A 354 -12.71 11.44 -13.39
N THR A 355 -13.37 12.30 -14.18
CA THR A 355 -14.63 11.94 -14.85
C THR A 355 -14.40 10.82 -15.86
N LYS A 356 -13.34 10.93 -16.70
CA LYS A 356 -12.95 9.88 -17.64
C LYS A 356 -12.66 8.56 -16.92
N LEU A 357 -11.96 8.61 -15.78
CA LEU A 357 -11.60 7.43 -14.99
C LEU A 357 -12.84 6.67 -14.51
N LEU A 358 -13.80 7.38 -13.92
CA LEU A 358 -15.04 6.80 -13.42
C LEU A 358 -15.92 6.28 -14.56
N GLU A 359 -15.93 6.96 -15.71
CA GLU A 359 -16.63 6.49 -16.91
C GLU A 359 -16.00 5.21 -17.48
N THR A 360 -14.67 5.12 -17.51
CA THR A 360 -13.93 3.91 -17.88
C THR A 360 -14.28 2.73 -16.97
N LEU A 361 -14.37 2.96 -15.65
CA LEU A 361 -14.84 1.93 -14.70
C LEU A 361 -16.29 1.51 -15.00
N TYR A 362 -17.20 2.46 -15.20
CA TYR A 362 -18.59 2.18 -15.55
C TYR A 362 -18.71 1.31 -16.81
N LYS A 363 -18.03 1.68 -17.90
CA LYS A 363 -18.04 0.94 -19.17
C LYS A 363 -17.52 -0.49 -18.99
N ARG A 364 -16.46 -0.69 -18.21
CA ARG A 364 -15.93 -2.02 -17.89
C ARG A 364 -16.95 -2.88 -17.13
N ILE A 365 -17.65 -2.30 -16.16
CA ILE A 365 -18.70 -3.00 -15.39
C ILE A 365 -19.87 -3.42 -16.29
N VAL A 366 -20.32 -2.53 -17.18
CA VAL A 366 -21.42 -2.82 -18.12
C VAL A 366 -21.03 -3.95 -19.07
N LYS A 367 -19.88 -3.85 -19.75
CA LYS A 367 -19.38 -4.86 -20.69
C LYS A 367 -19.29 -6.25 -20.06
N GLU A 368 -18.84 -6.31 -18.82
CA GLU A 368 -18.73 -7.57 -18.09
C GLU A 368 -20.10 -8.17 -17.73
N LYS A 369 -21.06 -7.33 -17.31
CA LYS A 369 -22.43 -7.78 -17.02
C LYS A 369 -23.10 -8.35 -18.27
N GLU A 370 -22.91 -7.71 -19.43
CA GLU A 370 -23.41 -8.18 -20.73
C GLU A 370 -22.78 -9.52 -21.14
N ARG A 371 -21.47 -9.69 -20.93
CA ARG A 371 -20.77 -10.95 -21.19
C ARG A 371 -21.35 -12.10 -20.37
N LYS A 372 -21.55 -11.91 -19.06
CA LYS A 372 -22.14 -12.94 -18.18
C LYS A 372 -23.57 -13.32 -18.55
N VAL A 373 -24.39 -12.35 -18.97
CA VAL A 373 -25.75 -12.63 -19.47
C VAL A 373 -25.69 -13.48 -20.75
N THR A 374 -24.74 -13.18 -21.64
CA THR A 374 -24.54 -13.91 -22.89
C THR A 374 -24.05 -15.34 -22.66
N GLU A 375 -23.10 -15.54 -21.75
CA GLU A 375 -22.58 -16.86 -21.36
C GLU A 375 -23.67 -17.72 -20.70
N ARG A 376 -24.50 -17.14 -19.80
CA ARG A 376 -25.64 -17.85 -19.19
C ARG A 376 -26.69 -18.27 -20.22
N LYS A 377 -26.99 -17.41 -21.20
CA LYS A 377 -27.94 -17.72 -22.30
C LYS A 377 -27.42 -18.85 -23.21
N ARG A 378 -26.10 -18.97 -23.39
CA ARG A 378 -25.49 -20.07 -24.16
C ARG A 378 -25.57 -21.39 -23.39
N HIS A 379 -25.26 -21.41 -22.09
CA HIS A 379 -25.38 -22.61 -21.27
C HIS A 379 -26.82 -23.14 -21.19
N HIS A 380 -27.83 -22.26 -21.10
CA HIS A 380 -29.25 -22.66 -21.09
C HIS A 380 -29.79 -23.15 -22.45
N ARG A 381 -29.03 -22.98 -23.54
CA ARG A 381 -29.39 -23.51 -24.87
C ARG A 381 -28.65 -24.81 -25.21
N SER A 382 -27.73 -25.25 -24.34
CA SER A 382 -26.90 -26.44 -24.53
C SER A 382 -27.24 -27.58 -23.57
N THR A 383 -28.20 -27.35 -22.68
CA THR A 383 -28.95 -28.34 -21.87
C THR A 383 -30.36 -28.41 -22.38
#